data_AF-A0A920CFY3-F1
#
_entry.id   AF-A0A920CFY3-F1
#
_cell.length_a   1.000
_cell.length_b   1.000
_cell.length_c   1.000
_cell.angle_alpha   90.00
_cell.angle_beta   90.00
_cell.angle_gamma   90.00
#
_symmetry.space_group_name_H-M   'P 1'
#
loop_
_entity.id
_entity.type
_entity.pdbx_description
1 polymer ?
#
loop_
_entity_poly.entity_id
_entity_poly.type
_entity_poly.pdbx_seq_one_letter_code
_entity_poly.pdbx_strand_id
1 'polypeptide(L)'
;MRFRWMRQTSRAAVISATVTRVILQGISVEAALELSLPHYSINPGAISQFEYKRLVKDSKAELKRVEETRRDGTGRRRMRG
;
A
#
# COMPACT_ATOMS: atom_id res chain seq x y z
N MET A 1 -23.02 7.46 8.49
CA MET A 1 -22.28 6.25 8.93
C MET A 1 -20.83 6.63 9.25
N ARG A 2 -20.14 5.93 10.16
CA ARG A 2 -18.71 6.15 10.47
C ARG A 2 -17.82 5.20 9.68
N PHE A 3 -16.60 5.62 9.36
CA PHE A 3 -15.57 4.75 8.82
C PHE A 3 -15.22 3.63 9.81
N ARG A 4 -15.09 2.39 9.33
CA ARG A 4 -14.57 1.26 10.11
C ARG A 4 -13.84 0.27 9.23
N TRP A 5 -12.79 -0.34 9.76
CA TRP A 5 -12.14 -1.47 9.12
C TRP A 5 -13.05 -2.70 9.13
N MET A 6 -13.02 -3.51 8.05
CA MET A 6 -13.81 -4.75 7.99
C MET A 6 -13.30 -5.82 8.97
N ARG A 7 -11.98 -5.91 9.14
CA ARG A 7 -11.28 -6.88 10.00
C ARG A 7 -10.08 -6.21 10.67
N GLN A 8 -9.53 -6.82 11.71
CA GLN A 8 -8.31 -6.36 12.37
C GLN A 8 -7.12 -6.27 11.40
N THR A 9 -7.05 -7.16 10.41
CA THR A 9 -5.98 -7.19 9.38
C THR A 9 -6.23 -6.29 8.18
N SER A 10 -7.42 -5.67 8.07
CA SER A 10 -7.81 -4.87 6.90
C SER A 10 -6.87 -3.70 6.62
N ARG A 11 -6.33 -3.07 7.67
CA ARG A 11 -5.39 -1.95 7.50
C ARG A 11 -4.07 -2.39 6.86
N ALA A 12 -3.52 -3.52 7.29
CA ALA A 12 -2.32 -4.07 6.66
C ALA A 12 -2.61 -4.51 5.22
N ALA A 13 -3.76 -5.17 5.01
CA ALA A 13 -4.17 -5.63 3.69
C ALA A 13 -4.37 -4.47 2.69
N VAL A 14 -4.93 -3.32 3.12
CA VAL A 14 -5.08 -2.16 2.23
C VAL A 14 -3.73 -1.59 1.81
N ILE A 15 -2.74 -1.57 2.72
CA ILE A 15 -1.39 -1.10 2.41
C ILE A 15 -0.73 -2.03 1.38
N SER A 16 -0.78 -3.35 1.61
CA SER A 16 -0.22 -4.32 0.67
C SER A 16 -0.91 -4.28 -0.71
N ALA A 17 -2.23 -4.15 -0.74
CA ALA A 17 -2.98 -4.00 -1.99
C ALA A 17 -2.61 -2.70 -2.74
N THR A 18 -2.45 -1.60 -2.00
CA THR A 18 -2.03 -0.29 -2.54
C THR A 18 -0.65 -0.41 -3.20
N VAL A 19 0.34 -0.95 -2.47
CA VAL A 19 1.70 -1.14 -3.00
C VAL A 19 1.71 -2.05 -4.22
N THR A 20 0.97 -3.15 -4.18
CA THR A 20 0.85 -4.09 -5.31
C THR A 20 0.29 -3.39 -6.55
N ARG A 21 -0.76 -2.57 -6.40
CA ARG A 21 -1.34 -1.80 -7.51
C ARG A 21 -0.36 -0.78 -8.08
N VAL A 22 0.35 -0.04 -7.23
CA VAL A 22 1.39 0.91 -7.69
C VAL A 22 2.43 0.19 -8.55
N ILE A 23 2.91 -0.96 -8.08
CA ILE A 23 3.92 -1.75 -8.78
C ILE A 23 3.41 -2.33 -10.11
N LEU A 24 2.19 -2.87 -10.13
CA LEU A 24 1.65 -3.57 -11.31
C LEU A 24 1.04 -2.62 -12.35
N GLN A 25 0.48 -1.50 -11.91
CA GLN A 25 -0.30 -0.58 -12.76
C GLN A 25 0.41 0.75 -13.01
N GLY A 26 1.50 1.05 -12.30
CA GLY A 26 2.26 2.30 -12.47
C GLY A 26 1.50 3.56 -12.05
N ILE A 27 0.47 3.43 -11.22
CA ILE A 27 -0.35 4.54 -10.73
C ILE A 27 0.21 5.14 -9.43
N SER A 28 -0.25 6.32 -9.06
CA SER A 28 0.13 6.97 -7.79
C SER A 28 -0.36 6.18 -6.57
N VAL A 29 0.33 6.34 -5.44
CA VAL A 29 -0.06 5.71 -4.17
C VAL A 29 -1.45 6.14 -3.74
N GLU A 30 -1.78 7.42 -3.93
CA GLU A 30 -3.07 8.02 -3.61
C GLU A 30 -4.19 7.37 -4.45
N ALA A 31 -4.02 7.25 -5.77
CA ALA A 31 -5.00 6.58 -6.64
C ALA A 31 -5.14 5.09 -6.31
N ALA A 32 -4.02 4.39 -6.07
CA ALA A 32 -4.03 2.99 -5.67
C ALA A 32 -4.74 2.77 -4.32
N LEU A 33 -4.59 3.71 -3.39
CA LEU A 33 -5.25 3.66 -2.08
C LEU A 33 -6.76 3.86 -2.23
N GLU A 34 -7.20 4.83 -3.04
CA GLU A 34 -8.61 5.06 -3.33
C GLU A 34 -9.29 3.85 -3.96
N LEU A 35 -8.59 3.15 -4.87
CA LEU A 35 -9.08 1.89 -5.46
C LEU A 35 -9.08 0.73 -4.47
N SER A 36 -8.19 0.73 -3.47
CA SER A 36 -8.06 -0.38 -2.53
C SER A 36 -8.99 -0.24 -1.32
N LEU A 37 -9.19 0.97 -0.81
CA LEU A 37 -9.88 1.24 0.44
C LEU A 37 -11.31 0.66 0.54
N PRO A 38 -12.16 0.69 -0.52
CA PRO A 38 -13.51 0.12 -0.47
C PRO A 38 -13.55 -1.40 -0.24
N HIS A 39 -12.48 -2.12 -0.58
CA HIS A 39 -12.42 -3.58 -0.41
C HIS A 39 -12.12 -4.02 1.04
N TYR A 40 -11.62 -3.11 1.88
CA TYR A 40 -11.15 -3.43 3.24
C TYR A 40 -11.81 -2.59 4.33
N SER A 41 -12.67 -1.64 3.97
CA SER A 41 -13.34 -0.75 4.91
C SER A 41 -14.83 -0.61 4.61
N ILE A 42 -15.57 -0.26 5.65
CA ILE A 42 -16.98 0.06 5.56
C ILE A 42 -17.09 1.58 5.63
N ASN A 43 -17.83 2.15 4.68
CA ASN A 43 -17.96 3.58 4.47
C ASN A 43 -16.61 4.29 4.24
N PRO A 44 -15.87 3.93 3.17
CA PRO A 44 -14.53 4.47 2.88
C PRO A 44 -14.52 6.00 2.74
N GLY A 45 -15.60 6.61 2.24
CA GLY A 45 -15.70 8.07 2.07
C GLY A 45 -15.74 8.86 3.38
N ALA A 46 -15.96 8.20 4.52
CA ALA A 46 -15.89 8.84 5.84
C ALA A 46 -14.53 8.70 6.53
N ILE A 47 -13.50 8.24 5.82
CA ILE A 47 -12.14 8.20 6.35
C ILE A 47 -11.68 9.60 6.74
N SER A 48 -11.04 9.73 7.90
CA SER A 48 -10.49 11.03 8.30
C SER A 48 -9.27 11.37 7.44
N GLN A 49 -9.05 12.66 7.19
CA GLN A 49 -7.86 13.13 6.47
C GLN A 49 -6.57 12.67 7.15
N PHE A 50 -6.57 12.57 8.48
CA PHE A 50 -5.41 12.09 9.24
C PHE A 50 -5.11 10.62 8.95
N GLU A 51 -6.13 9.73 9.01
CA GLU A 51 -5.92 8.31 8.72
C GLU A 51 -5.55 8.11 7.25
N TYR A 52 -6.16 8.86 6.33
CA TYR A 52 -5.78 8.83 4.91
C TYR A 52 -4.30 9.19 4.71
N LYS A 53 -3.84 10.32 5.28
CA LYS A 53 -2.43 10.73 5.22
C LYS A 53 -1.50 9.68 5.83
N ARG A 54 -1.92 9.04 6.92
CA ARG A 54 -1.16 7.95 7.56
C ARG A 54 -1.04 6.73 6.65
N LEU A 55 -2.12 6.32 6.00
CA LEU A 55 -2.11 5.21 5.03
C LEU A 55 -1.23 5.50 3.83
N VAL A 56 -1.26 6.72 3.29
CA VAL A 56 -0.37 7.16 2.21
C VAL A 56 1.10 7.08 2.66
N LYS A 57 1.42 7.60 3.86
CA LYS A 57 2.78 7.53 4.42
C LYS A 57 3.26 6.08 4.59
N ASP A 58 2.43 5.23 5.19
CA ASP A 58 2.77 3.82 5.43
C ASP A 58 2.95 3.07 4.10
N SER A 59 2.10 3.34 3.10
CA SER A 59 2.21 2.74 1.77
C SER A 59 3.47 3.19 1.03
N LYS A 60 3.85 4.46 1.13
CA LYS A 60 5.14 4.97 0.57
C LYS A 60 6.34 4.31 1.25
N ALA A 61 6.30 4.13 2.57
CA ALA A 61 7.36 3.47 3.31
C ALA A 61 7.50 1.97 2.95
N GLU A 62 6.37 1.29 2.74
CA GLU A 62 6.35 -0.11 2.29
C GLU A 62 6.84 -0.25 0.84
N LEU A 63 6.39 0.64 -0.06
CA LEU A 63 6.86 0.67 -1.45
C LEU A 63 8.38 0.84 -1.52
N LYS A 64 8.94 1.79 -0.75
CA LYS A 64 10.39 1.99 -0.66
C LYS A 64 11.12 0.73 -0.18
N ARG A 65 10.60 0.05 0.85
CA ARG A 65 11.18 -1.22 1.33
C ARG A 65 11.17 -2.31 0.25
N VAL A 66 10.10 -2.39 -0.55
CA VAL A 66 10.02 -3.33 -1.68
C VAL A 66 11.05 -2.98 -2.77
N GLU A 67 11.21 -1.69 -3.09
CA GLU A 67 12.20 -1.22 -4.06
C GLU A 67 13.65 -1.48 -3.60
N GLU A 68 13.95 -1.24 -2.33
CA GLU A 68 15.26 -1.53 -1.72
C GLU A 68 15.54 -3.04 -1.76
N THR A 69 14.57 -3.88 -1.37
CA THR A 69 14.70 -5.34 -1.43
C THR A 69 14.95 -5.82 -2.87
N ARG A 70 14.29 -5.22 -3.87
CA ARG A 70 14.52 -5.52 -5.29
C ARG A 70 15.93 -5.12 -5.74
N ARG A 71 16.45 -3.99 -5.25
CA ARG A 71 17.80 -3.51 -5.55
C ARG A 71 18.87 -4.44 -4.93
N ASP A 72 18.67 -4.90 -3.71
CA ASP A 72 19.60 -5.83 -3.05
C ASP A 72 19.59 -7.23 -3.69
N GLY A 73 18.41 -7.71 -4.11
CA GLY A 73 18.26 -9.00 -4.78
C GLY A 73 18.90 -9.07 -6.18
N THR A 74 19.08 -7.93 -6.85
CA THR A 74 19.73 -7.86 -8.18
C THR A 74 21.26 -7.78 -8.10
N GLY A 75 21.85 -7.44 -6.94
CA GLY A 75 23.30 -7.42 -6.73
C GLY A 75 23.96 -8.79 -6.53
N ARG A 76 23.24 -9.79 -5.97
CA ARG A 76 23.81 -11.10 -5.63
C ARG A 76 23.81 -12.14 -6.76
N ARG A 77 23.21 -11.86 -7.92
CA ARG A 77 23.11 -12.83 -9.04
C ARG A 77 24.23 -12.72 -10.10
N ARG A 78 25.22 -11.84 -9.93
CA ARG A 78 26.30 -11.60 -10.91
C ARG A 78 27.71 -12.05 -10.47
N MET A 79 27.84 -12.93 -9.48
CA MET A 79 29.13 -13.51 -9.07
C MET A 79 29.07 -15.04 -8.97
N ARG A 80 28.70 -15.70 -10.07
CA ARG A 80 29.08 -17.09 -10.37
C ARG A 80 29.05 -17.24 -11.89
N GLY A 81 30.16 -16.91 -12.53
CA GLY A 81 30.47 -17.11 -13.94
C GLY A 81 31.97 -17.11 -14.05
#